data_AF-A0A523Z2M8-F1
#
_entry.id   AF-A0A523Z2M8-F1
#
_cell.length_a   1.000
_cell.length_b   1.000
_cell.length_c   1.000
_cell.angle_alpha   90.00
_cell.angle_beta   90.00
_cell.angle_gamma   90.00
#
_symmetry.space_group_name_H-M   'P 1'
#
loop_
_entity.id
_entity.type
_entity.pdbx_description
1 polymer ?
#
loop_
_entity_poly.entity_id
_entity_poly.type
_entity_poly.pdbx_seq_one_letter_code
_entity_poly.pdbx_strand_id
1 'polypeptide(L)'
;MKVEDIKKIIGDKHLSKSRGQILLLDENIAKRIAYLIDNVKDNRILEIGPGLGIITGYLLDMGYKVAAVEIDKDFCKILRNRGIDVVNEDFLKLTIDSSMPNFVLGALPFSVSLRILLKLKDYRNHFYQWIVIIQKEVAERLTSKPNRKSYSSLSILFQILYEMNIAFDISPNSFFPKPEVTSTVIKAHLNKNPVIEVTKKFERFLQDIFRFRRKMLKNNLFDYNIKDISISLDRRAESLSIDEVVQIYKEVTM
;
A
#
# COMPACT_ATOMS: atom_id res chain seq x y z
N MET A 1 -14.31 9.73 -17.56
CA MET A 1 -14.02 11.06 -18.14
C MET A 1 -13.00 10.95 -19.29
N LYS A 2 -13.09 11.76 -20.36
CA LYS A 2 -12.10 11.75 -21.46
C LYS A 2 -10.86 12.60 -21.13
N VAL A 3 -9.75 12.37 -21.83
CA VAL A 3 -8.49 13.12 -21.62
C VAL A 3 -8.68 14.62 -21.89
N GLU A 4 -9.51 14.96 -22.87
CA GLU A 4 -9.81 16.35 -23.23
C GLU A 4 -10.52 17.08 -22.10
N ASP A 5 -11.43 16.41 -21.38
CA ASP A 5 -12.16 16.99 -20.25
C ASP A 5 -11.21 17.32 -19.09
N ILE A 6 -10.24 16.44 -18.84
CA ILE A 6 -9.23 16.63 -17.80
C ILE A 6 -8.33 17.79 -18.14
N LYS A 7 -7.86 17.88 -19.39
CA LYS A 7 -7.05 19.00 -19.85
C LYS A 7 -7.78 20.33 -19.69
N LYS A 8 -9.11 20.36 -19.87
CA LYS A 8 -9.91 21.55 -19.57
C LYS A 8 -9.95 21.87 -18.07
N ILE A 9 -10.05 20.86 -17.21
CA ILE A 9 -10.10 21.03 -15.75
C ILE A 9 -8.74 21.46 -15.17
N ILE A 10 -7.65 20.84 -15.63
CA ILE A 10 -6.31 21.13 -15.11
C ILE A 10 -5.62 22.28 -15.88
N GLY A 11 -6.14 22.67 -17.04
CA GLY A 11 -5.55 23.70 -17.90
C GLY A 11 -4.13 23.34 -18.35
N ASP A 12 -3.22 24.31 -18.32
CA ASP A 12 -1.79 24.13 -18.63
C ASP A 12 -0.99 23.47 -17.49
N LYS A 13 -1.67 23.00 -16.43
CA LYS A 13 -1.01 22.39 -15.29
C LYS A 13 -0.35 21.08 -15.69
N HIS A 14 0.98 21.08 -15.60
CA HIS A 14 1.76 19.85 -15.71
C HIS A 14 1.65 19.04 -14.43
N LEU A 15 1.04 17.86 -14.53
CA LEU A 15 1.11 16.85 -13.46
C LEU A 15 2.58 16.50 -13.22
N SER A 16 2.98 16.52 -11.96
CA SER A 16 4.39 16.38 -11.60
C SER A 16 4.86 14.95 -11.86
N LYS A 17 5.58 14.76 -12.98
CA LYS A 17 6.27 13.49 -13.29
C LYS A 17 7.21 13.08 -12.16
N SER A 18 7.93 14.03 -11.54
CA SER A 18 8.85 13.76 -10.43
C SER A 18 8.14 13.28 -9.15
N ARG A 19 6.89 13.68 -8.92
CA ARG A 19 6.07 13.18 -7.82
C ARG A 19 5.28 11.90 -8.17
N GLY A 20 5.40 11.39 -9.40
CA GLY A 20 4.72 10.17 -9.84
C GLY A 20 3.19 10.28 -9.79
N GLN A 21 2.65 11.48 -9.98
CA GLN A 21 1.22 11.76 -9.88
C GLN A 21 0.48 11.21 -11.10
N ILE A 22 -0.54 10.40 -10.85
CA ILE A 22 -1.43 9.83 -11.86
C ILE A 22 -2.87 10.10 -11.44
N LEU A 23 -3.73 10.40 -12.40
CA LEU A 23 -5.17 10.55 -12.21
C LEU A 23 -5.85 9.35 -12.83
N LEU A 24 -6.71 8.66 -12.09
CA LEU A 24 -7.62 7.65 -12.66
C LEU A 24 -8.67 8.38 -13.50
N LEU A 25 -9.03 7.89 -14.69
CA LEU A 25 -10.00 8.53 -15.60
C LEU A 25 -11.23 7.68 -15.87
N ASP A 26 -11.06 6.37 -15.66
CA ASP A 26 -12.03 5.37 -16.01
C ASP A 26 -13.10 5.25 -14.92
N GLU A 27 -14.29 5.75 -15.23
CA GLU A 27 -15.47 5.74 -14.38
C GLU A 27 -15.87 4.31 -13.95
N ASN A 28 -15.73 3.33 -14.85
CA ASN A 28 -16.09 1.95 -14.53
C ASN A 28 -15.11 1.35 -13.52
N ILE A 29 -13.82 1.68 -13.64
CA ILE A 29 -12.80 1.29 -12.68
C ILE A 29 -13.04 1.99 -11.34
N ALA A 30 -13.30 3.31 -11.34
CA ALA A 30 -13.57 4.05 -10.12
C ALA A 30 -14.80 3.51 -9.37
N LYS A 31 -15.89 3.26 -10.10
CA LYS A 31 -17.09 2.59 -9.60
C LYS A 31 -16.72 1.23 -9.00
N ARG A 32 -16.03 0.38 -9.77
CA ARG A 32 -15.64 -0.97 -9.31
C ARG A 32 -14.80 -0.92 -8.03
N ILE A 33 -13.90 0.05 -7.87
CA ILE A 33 -13.11 0.25 -6.64
C ILE A 33 -14.03 0.64 -5.47
N ALA A 34 -14.96 1.58 -5.66
CA ALA A 34 -15.91 1.98 -4.62
C ALA A 34 -16.77 0.80 -4.13
N TYR A 35 -17.13 -0.13 -5.03
CA TYR A 35 -17.84 -1.36 -4.68
C TYR A 35 -16.99 -2.43 -3.96
N LEU A 36 -15.67 -2.29 -3.87
CA LEU A 36 -14.83 -3.22 -3.08
C LEU A 36 -14.91 -2.97 -1.57
N ILE A 37 -15.47 -1.82 -1.20
CA ILE A 37 -15.57 -1.35 0.17
C ILE A 37 -16.61 -2.16 0.92
N ASP A 38 -16.18 -2.70 2.05
CA ASP A 38 -16.99 -3.46 2.99
C ASP A 38 -16.60 -3.09 4.43
N ASN A 39 -17.54 -3.24 5.36
CA ASN A 39 -17.29 -3.13 6.81
C ASN A 39 -16.59 -1.82 7.24
N VAL A 40 -17.02 -0.68 6.70
CA VAL A 40 -16.49 0.64 7.07
C VAL A 40 -17.17 1.15 8.33
N LYS A 41 -16.38 1.40 9.37
CA LYS A 41 -16.88 2.01 10.61
C LYS A 41 -17.42 3.41 10.32
N ASP A 42 -18.63 3.68 10.83
CA ASP A 42 -19.34 4.96 10.72
C ASP A 42 -19.52 5.49 9.27
N ASN A 43 -19.35 4.61 8.27
CA ASN A 43 -19.28 4.96 6.84
C ASN A 43 -18.24 6.05 6.52
N ARG A 44 -17.14 6.14 7.29
CA ARG A 44 -16.10 7.16 7.10
C ARG A 44 -14.88 6.60 6.38
N ILE A 45 -14.44 7.28 5.33
CA ILE A 45 -13.28 6.89 4.52
C ILE A 45 -12.28 8.04 4.48
N LEU A 46 -10.99 7.71 4.64
CA LEU A 46 -9.88 8.60 4.35
C LEU A 46 -9.37 8.31 2.94
N GLU A 47 -9.51 9.27 2.03
CA GLU A 47 -8.96 9.16 0.68
C GLU A 47 -7.59 9.86 0.58
N ILE A 48 -6.54 9.10 0.24
CA ILE A 48 -5.19 9.63 0.03
C ILE A 48 -4.98 9.90 -1.46
N GLY A 49 -4.69 11.16 -1.79
CA GLY A 49 -4.44 11.59 -3.17
C GLY A 49 -5.64 11.44 -4.11
N PRO A 50 -6.84 11.94 -3.75
CA PRO A 50 -8.04 11.84 -4.60
C PRO A 50 -7.91 12.51 -5.98
N GLY A 51 -7.01 13.48 -6.15
CA GLY A 51 -6.87 14.23 -7.40
C GLY A 51 -8.18 14.91 -7.83
N LEU A 52 -8.71 14.53 -8.99
CA LEU A 52 -9.99 15.06 -9.49
C LEU A 52 -11.22 14.52 -8.73
N GLY A 53 -11.02 13.57 -7.83
CA GLY A 53 -12.07 13.01 -6.98
C GLY A 53 -13.07 12.12 -7.72
N ILE A 54 -12.62 11.37 -8.73
CA ILE A 54 -13.52 10.48 -9.49
C ILE A 54 -14.00 9.34 -8.60
N ILE A 55 -13.09 8.68 -7.86
CA ILE A 55 -13.48 7.66 -6.88
C ILE A 55 -14.32 8.33 -5.79
N THR A 56 -13.89 9.49 -5.31
CA THR A 56 -14.59 10.28 -4.30
C THR A 56 -16.06 10.52 -4.64
N GLY A 57 -16.38 10.84 -5.90
CA GLY A 57 -17.77 11.03 -6.35
C GLY A 57 -18.63 9.79 -6.10
N TYR A 58 -18.15 8.60 -6.52
CA TYR A 58 -18.86 7.35 -6.27
C TYR A 58 -19.00 7.04 -4.77
N LEU A 59 -18.00 7.37 -3.96
CA LEU A 59 -18.09 7.18 -2.51
C LEU A 59 -19.22 8.03 -1.91
N LEU A 60 -19.32 9.30 -2.32
CA LEU A 60 -20.39 10.20 -1.88
C LEU A 60 -21.77 9.71 -2.35
N ASP A 61 -21.89 9.28 -3.61
CA ASP A 61 -23.13 8.74 -4.17
C ASP A 61 -23.61 7.48 -3.43
N MET A 62 -22.66 6.68 -2.90
CA MET A 62 -22.94 5.51 -2.07
C MET A 62 -23.24 5.86 -0.60
N GLY A 63 -23.20 7.15 -0.22
CA GLY A 63 -23.52 7.62 1.13
C GLY A 63 -22.36 7.58 2.12
N TYR A 64 -21.12 7.40 1.66
CA TYR A 64 -19.95 7.48 2.52
C TYR A 64 -19.60 8.93 2.88
N LYS A 65 -19.07 9.13 4.08
CA LYS A 65 -18.46 10.38 4.53
C LYS A 65 -16.98 10.34 4.22
N VAL A 66 -16.54 11.13 3.24
CA VAL A 66 -15.14 11.13 2.82
C VAL A 66 -14.39 12.31 3.45
N ALA A 67 -13.23 12.02 4.03
CA ALA A 67 -12.19 12.99 4.30
C ALA A 67 -11.01 12.73 3.36
N ALA A 68 -10.31 13.76 2.91
CA ALA A 68 -9.24 13.63 1.93
C ALA A 68 -7.93 14.25 2.40
N VAL A 69 -6.82 13.64 1.99
CA VAL A 69 -5.47 14.21 2.11
C VAL A 69 -4.92 14.38 0.71
N GLU A 70 -4.70 15.62 0.29
CA GLU A 70 -4.24 15.95 -1.05
C GLU A 70 -3.13 16.99 -0.98
N ILE A 71 -2.00 16.71 -1.65
CA ILE A 71 -0.85 17.62 -1.64
C ILE A 71 -1.05 18.78 -2.61
N ASP A 72 -1.85 18.58 -3.65
CA ASP A 72 -2.09 19.56 -4.68
C ASP A 72 -3.23 20.53 -4.30
N LYS A 73 -2.87 21.80 -4.10
CA LYS A 73 -3.81 22.86 -3.70
C LYS A 73 -4.99 23.06 -4.64
N ASP A 74 -4.85 22.80 -5.94
CA ASP A 74 -5.93 23.04 -6.91
C ASP A 74 -6.92 21.88 -6.91
N PHE A 75 -6.43 20.65 -6.74
CA PHE A 75 -7.30 19.50 -6.46
C PHE A 75 -8.04 19.67 -5.12
N CYS A 76 -7.37 20.21 -4.09
CA CYS A 76 -8.05 20.55 -2.84
C CYS A 76 -9.24 21.50 -3.04
N LYS A 77 -9.10 22.53 -3.90
CA LYS A 77 -10.21 23.43 -4.21
C LYS A 77 -11.37 22.71 -4.90
N ILE A 78 -11.07 21.86 -5.89
CA ILE A 78 -12.07 21.07 -6.61
C ILE A 78 -12.86 20.18 -5.63
N LEU A 79 -12.16 19.51 -4.73
CA LEU A 79 -12.75 18.59 -3.76
C LEU A 79 -13.57 19.33 -2.69
N ARG A 80 -13.09 20.48 -2.19
CA ARG A 80 -13.85 21.31 -1.23
C ARG A 80 -15.14 21.84 -1.85
N ASN A 81 -15.13 22.20 -3.13
CA ASN A 81 -16.34 22.60 -3.85
C ASN A 81 -17.38 21.47 -3.98
N ARG A 82 -16.97 20.21 -3.77
CA ARG A 82 -17.86 19.04 -3.68
C ARG A 82 -18.33 18.74 -2.24
N GLY A 83 -18.04 19.63 -1.28
CA GLY A 83 -18.47 19.50 0.11
C GLY A 83 -17.63 18.52 0.95
N ILE A 84 -16.41 18.25 0.52
CA ILE A 84 -15.52 17.28 1.17
C ILE A 84 -14.55 18.00 2.11
N ASP A 85 -14.28 17.40 3.26
CA ASP A 85 -13.20 17.85 4.14
C ASP A 85 -11.85 17.44 3.55
N VAL A 86 -10.99 18.42 3.27
CA VAL A 86 -9.70 18.20 2.59
C VAL A 86 -8.57 18.85 3.37
N VAL A 87 -7.67 18.01 3.85
CA VAL A 87 -6.38 18.40 4.41
C VAL A 87 -5.40 18.58 3.26
N ASN A 88 -4.95 19.81 3.02
CA ASN A 88 -3.95 20.10 2.00
C ASN A 88 -2.54 19.88 2.54
N GLU A 89 -2.07 18.63 2.58
CA GLU A 89 -0.76 18.25 3.13
C GLU A 89 -0.21 16.99 2.45
N ASP A 90 1.10 16.78 2.54
CA ASP A 90 1.73 15.51 2.24
C ASP A 90 1.34 14.45 3.29
N PHE A 91 0.67 13.37 2.85
CA PHE A 91 0.29 12.28 3.74
C PHE A 91 1.47 11.71 4.53
N LEU A 92 2.69 11.71 3.98
CA LEU A 92 3.89 11.24 4.71
C LEU A 92 4.24 12.13 5.90
N LYS A 93 3.87 13.42 5.87
CA LYS A 93 4.12 14.38 6.95
C LYS A 93 2.95 14.56 7.91
N LEU A 94 1.75 14.18 7.48
CA LEU A 94 0.53 14.32 8.27
C LEU A 94 0.61 13.58 9.62
N THR A 95 0.29 14.26 10.71
CA THR A 95 0.09 13.59 12.01
C THR A 95 -1.24 12.86 11.99
N ILE A 96 -1.23 11.57 12.33
CA ILE A 96 -2.44 10.74 12.38
C ILE A 96 -2.98 10.74 13.80
N ASP A 97 -4.26 11.03 13.96
CA ASP A 97 -4.95 11.03 15.24
C ASP A 97 -6.24 10.18 15.19
N SER A 98 -6.83 9.94 16.36
CA SER A 98 -8.01 9.08 16.52
C SER A 98 -9.28 9.58 15.84
N SER A 99 -9.36 10.86 15.45
CA SER A 99 -10.53 11.43 14.78
C SER A 99 -10.57 11.11 13.29
N MET A 100 -9.44 10.71 12.71
CA MET A 100 -9.35 10.32 11.31
C MET A 100 -10.14 9.03 11.03
N PRO A 101 -10.69 8.87 9.80
CA PRO A 101 -11.32 7.63 9.40
C PRO A 101 -10.33 6.46 9.43
N ASN A 102 -10.79 5.29 9.91
CA ASN A 102 -9.95 4.10 10.03
C ASN A 102 -9.78 3.32 8.72
N PHE A 103 -10.66 3.56 7.74
CA PHE A 103 -10.57 2.95 6.42
C PHE A 103 -9.85 3.88 5.46
N VAL A 104 -8.80 3.39 4.81
CA VAL A 104 -8.05 4.17 3.81
C VAL A 104 -8.37 3.69 2.40
N LEU A 105 -8.61 4.65 1.51
CA LEU A 105 -8.68 4.43 0.07
C LEU A 105 -7.66 5.34 -0.62
N GLY A 106 -7.02 4.92 -1.70
CA GLY A 106 -6.22 5.88 -2.48
C GLY A 106 -5.50 5.31 -3.69
N ALA A 107 -5.38 6.14 -4.72
CA ALA A 107 -4.47 5.90 -5.83
C ALA A 107 -3.09 6.45 -5.47
N LEU A 108 -2.20 5.60 -4.95
CA LEU A 108 -0.95 6.08 -4.36
C LEU A 108 0.04 6.52 -5.45
N PRO A 109 0.71 7.68 -5.29
CA PRO A 109 1.73 8.11 -6.24
C PRO A 109 2.89 7.11 -6.25
N PHE A 110 3.31 6.70 -7.45
CA PHE A 110 4.19 5.54 -7.61
C PHE A 110 5.54 5.70 -6.90
N SER A 111 6.14 6.89 -6.97
CA SER A 111 7.44 7.18 -6.38
C SER A 111 7.46 7.10 -4.84
N VAL A 112 6.30 7.14 -4.19
CA VAL A 112 6.18 7.15 -2.73
C VAL A 112 5.24 6.10 -2.15
N SER A 113 4.62 5.28 -3.01
CA SER A 113 3.63 4.25 -2.65
C SER A 113 4.10 3.36 -1.49
N LEU A 114 5.33 2.83 -1.57
CA LEU A 114 5.89 2.01 -0.48
C LEU A 114 6.07 2.78 0.82
N ARG A 115 6.47 4.06 0.78
CA ARG A 115 6.60 4.90 1.98
C ARG A 115 5.24 5.14 2.63
N ILE A 116 4.20 5.35 1.82
CA ILE A 116 2.82 5.49 2.32
C ILE A 116 2.37 4.19 2.98
N LEU A 117 2.59 3.04 2.33
CA LEU A 117 2.26 1.72 2.89
C LEU A 117 3.00 1.43 4.20
N LEU A 118 4.28 1.79 4.30
CA LEU A 118 5.05 1.66 5.55
C LEU A 118 4.50 2.57 6.65
N LYS A 119 4.04 3.78 6.31
CA LYS A 119 3.34 4.65 7.26
C LYS A 119 2.00 4.04 7.70
N LEU A 120 1.20 3.51 6.78
CA LEU A 120 -0.04 2.79 7.12
C LEU A 120 0.24 1.61 8.06
N LYS A 121 1.33 0.87 7.83
CA LYS A 121 1.83 -0.21 8.70
C LYS A 121 2.21 0.30 10.10
N ASP A 122 2.86 1.45 10.20
CA ASP A 122 3.20 2.04 11.50
C ASP A 122 1.95 2.47 12.29
N TYR A 123 0.88 2.90 11.60
CA TYR A 123 -0.41 3.27 12.18
C TYR A 123 -1.49 2.17 12.05
N ARG A 124 -1.09 0.90 11.88
CA ARG A 124 -2.00 -0.21 11.54
C ARG A 124 -3.13 -0.47 12.54
N ASN A 125 -2.93 -0.12 13.81
CA ASN A 125 -3.97 -0.24 14.85
C ASN A 125 -5.09 0.79 14.67
N HIS A 126 -4.81 1.89 13.97
CA HIS A 126 -5.80 2.89 13.57
C HIS A 126 -6.32 2.60 12.15
N PHE A 127 -5.42 2.35 11.19
CA PHE A 127 -5.77 1.99 9.81
C PHE A 127 -5.84 0.46 9.62
N TYR A 128 -6.89 -0.15 10.15
CA TYR A 128 -7.04 -1.61 10.12
C TYR A 128 -7.45 -2.16 8.75
N GLN A 129 -7.92 -1.31 7.82
CA GLN A 129 -8.30 -1.73 6.49
C GLN A 129 -7.93 -0.67 5.46
N TRP A 130 -7.42 -1.10 4.32
CA TRP A 130 -7.11 -0.21 3.21
C TRP A 130 -7.31 -0.85 1.84
N ILE A 131 -7.70 -0.02 0.87
CA ILE A 131 -7.77 -0.35 -0.55
C ILE A 131 -6.92 0.67 -1.30
N VAL A 132 -5.88 0.20 -1.98
CA VAL A 132 -4.98 1.11 -2.69
C VAL A 132 -4.74 0.67 -4.13
N ILE A 133 -4.53 1.65 -4.99
CA ILE A 133 -4.00 1.45 -6.34
C ILE A 133 -2.51 1.72 -6.30
N ILE A 134 -1.71 0.74 -6.69
CA ILE A 134 -0.24 0.82 -6.74
C ILE A 134 0.28 0.15 -8.01
N GLN A 135 1.57 0.30 -8.30
CA GLN A 135 2.20 -0.42 -9.40
C GLN A 135 2.08 -1.94 -9.18
N LYS A 136 1.83 -2.67 -10.27
CA LYS A 136 1.68 -4.13 -10.24
C LYS A 136 2.86 -4.85 -9.58
N GLU A 137 4.09 -4.45 -9.88
CA GLU A 137 5.30 -5.03 -9.26
C GLU A 137 5.30 -4.89 -7.73
N VAL A 138 4.85 -3.75 -7.21
CA VAL A 138 4.75 -3.52 -5.76
C VAL A 138 3.66 -4.42 -5.16
N ALA A 139 2.48 -4.50 -5.78
CA ALA A 139 1.42 -5.40 -5.34
C ALA A 139 1.85 -6.88 -5.35
N GLU A 140 2.51 -7.32 -6.42
CA GLU A 140 3.07 -8.67 -6.57
C GLU A 140 4.18 -8.96 -5.56
N ARG A 141 4.96 -7.95 -5.15
CA ARG A 141 5.96 -8.07 -4.11
C ARG A 141 5.32 -8.25 -2.74
N LEU A 142 4.31 -7.47 -2.40
CA LEU A 142 3.63 -7.57 -1.09
C LEU A 142 2.91 -8.91 -0.92
N THR A 143 2.29 -9.41 -2.00
CA THR A 143 1.49 -10.65 -2.01
C THR A 143 2.27 -11.88 -2.48
N SER A 144 3.60 -11.75 -2.62
CA SER A 144 4.43 -12.81 -3.17
C SER A 144 4.49 -14.03 -2.25
N LYS A 145 4.51 -15.22 -2.86
CA LYS A 145 4.71 -16.50 -2.18
C LYS A 145 6.18 -16.95 -2.26
N PRO A 146 6.65 -17.87 -1.39
CA PRO A 146 7.99 -18.43 -1.48
C PRO A 146 8.30 -18.98 -2.88
N ASN A 147 9.59 -18.99 -3.23
CA ASN A 147 10.13 -19.40 -4.52
C ASN A 147 9.71 -18.52 -5.71
N ARG A 148 9.29 -17.27 -5.45
CA ARG A 148 8.97 -16.29 -6.50
C ARG A 148 10.01 -15.17 -6.54
N LYS A 149 10.25 -14.63 -7.74
CA LYS A 149 11.20 -13.52 -7.93
C LYS A 149 10.78 -12.25 -7.16
N SER A 150 9.50 -12.04 -6.90
CA SER A 150 9.05 -10.89 -6.11
C SER A 150 9.10 -11.12 -4.59
N TYR A 151 9.40 -12.33 -4.11
CA TYR A 151 9.39 -12.66 -2.68
C TYR A 151 10.57 -12.01 -1.95
N SER A 152 10.26 -11.32 -0.86
CA SER A 152 11.20 -10.47 -0.13
C SER A 152 10.79 -10.28 1.33
N SER A 153 11.62 -9.58 2.10
CA SER A 153 11.30 -9.13 3.46
C SER A 153 9.97 -8.38 3.57
N LEU A 154 9.62 -7.57 2.57
CA LEU A 154 8.33 -6.86 2.52
C LEU A 154 7.14 -7.82 2.35
N SER A 155 7.33 -8.90 1.59
CA SER A 155 6.30 -9.93 1.39
C SER A 155 5.93 -10.54 2.74
N ILE A 156 6.93 -10.93 3.51
CA ILE A 156 6.74 -11.53 4.85
C ILE A 156 6.16 -10.52 5.83
N LEU A 157 6.75 -9.32 5.90
CA LEU A 157 6.32 -8.27 6.80
C LEU A 157 4.83 -7.93 6.63
N PHE A 158 4.39 -7.68 5.40
CA PHE A 158 3.00 -7.31 5.15
C PHE A 158 2.06 -8.49 5.26
N GLN A 159 2.44 -9.72 4.88
CA GLN A 159 1.57 -10.90 5.03
C GLN A 159 1.41 -11.38 6.48
N ILE A 160 2.37 -11.10 7.37
CA ILE A 160 2.18 -11.31 8.81
C ILE A 160 1.16 -10.31 9.36
N LEU A 161 1.28 -9.05 8.97
CA LEU A 161 0.48 -7.95 9.50
C LEU A 161 -0.91 -7.84 8.87
N TYR A 162 -1.08 -8.27 7.63
CA TYR A 162 -2.30 -8.07 6.86
C TYR A 162 -2.71 -9.32 6.08
N GLU A 163 -4.00 -9.59 6.09
CA GLU A 163 -4.66 -10.43 5.10
C GLU A 163 -4.84 -9.60 3.83
N MET A 164 -4.10 -9.95 2.76
CA MET A 164 -4.06 -9.15 1.53
C MET A 164 -4.53 -9.95 0.32
N ASN A 165 -5.26 -9.30 -0.57
CA ASN A 165 -5.68 -9.87 -1.84
C ASN A 165 -5.57 -8.85 -2.98
N ILE A 166 -5.09 -9.31 -4.13
CA ILE A 166 -5.19 -8.56 -5.39
C ILE A 166 -6.66 -8.63 -5.83
N ALA A 167 -7.29 -7.47 -5.99
CA ALA A 167 -8.67 -7.39 -6.48
C ALA A 167 -8.71 -7.48 -8.00
N PHE A 168 -7.94 -6.65 -8.71
CA PHE A 168 -7.79 -6.68 -10.16
C PHE A 168 -6.67 -5.74 -10.64
N ASP A 169 -6.19 -5.99 -11.87
CA ASP A 169 -5.28 -5.10 -12.58
C ASP A 169 -6.04 -4.01 -13.34
N ILE A 170 -5.41 -2.84 -13.48
CA ILE A 170 -5.91 -1.67 -14.22
C ILE A 170 -4.94 -1.34 -15.35
N SER A 171 -5.50 -1.23 -16.55
CA SER A 171 -4.75 -0.84 -17.74
C SER A 171 -4.12 0.55 -17.58
N PRO A 172 -2.89 0.78 -18.06
CA PRO A 172 -2.31 2.12 -18.12
C PRO A 172 -3.19 3.15 -18.86
N ASN A 173 -4.02 2.72 -19.81
CA ASN A 173 -4.92 3.61 -20.55
C ASN A 173 -6.03 4.21 -19.66
N SER A 174 -6.26 3.68 -18.47
CA SER A 174 -7.25 4.21 -17.53
C SER A 174 -6.73 5.42 -16.74
N PHE A 175 -5.50 5.89 -16.98
CA PHE A 175 -4.87 6.98 -16.22
C PHE A 175 -4.36 8.13 -17.08
N PHE A 176 -4.19 9.30 -16.47
CA PHE A 176 -3.48 10.44 -17.02
C PHE A 176 -2.51 11.09 -16.01
N PRO A 177 -1.24 11.32 -16.37
CA PRO A 177 -0.60 10.84 -17.59
C PRO A 177 -0.58 9.31 -17.62
N LYS A 178 -0.58 8.72 -18.81
CA LYS A 178 -0.53 7.26 -18.97
C LYS A 178 0.77 6.73 -18.33
N PRO A 179 0.71 5.86 -17.31
CA PRO A 179 1.90 5.25 -16.75
C PRO A 179 2.53 4.25 -17.73
N GLU A 180 3.81 3.96 -17.53
CA GLU A 180 4.54 2.97 -18.32
C GLU A 180 4.22 1.53 -17.90
N VAL A 181 3.70 1.36 -16.69
CA VAL A 181 3.45 0.07 -16.06
C VAL A 181 1.99 -0.11 -15.68
N THR A 182 1.57 -1.37 -15.58
CA THR A 182 0.23 -1.75 -15.10
C THR A 182 0.08 -1.38 -13.63
N SER A 183 -1.12 -0.94 -13.26
CA SER A 183 -1.50 -0.72 -11.86
C SER A 183 -2.34 -1.88 -11.36
N THR A 184 -2.36 -2.10 -10.05
CA THR A 184 -3.13 -3.15 -9.41
C THR A 184 -3.87 -2.56 -8.21
N VAL A 185 -5.14 -2.94 -8.08
CA VAL A 185 -5.93 -2.68 -6.88
C VAL A 185 -5.67 -3.80 -5.89
N ILE A 186 -5.17 -3.44 -4.72
CA ILE A 186 -4.93 -4.37 -3.61
C ILE A 186 -5.81 -3.96 -2.42
N LYS A 187 -6.40 -4.97 -1.78
CA LYS A 187 -7.16 -4.83 -0.55
C LYS A 187 -6.39 -5.50 0.57
N ALA A 188 -6.41 -4.90 1.74
CA ALA A 188 -5.78 -5.46 2.92
C ALA A 188 -6.58 -5.17 4.18
N HIS A 189 -6.58 -6.16 5.07
CA HIS A 189 -7.18 -6.10 6.40
C HIS A 189 -6.14 -6.49 7.43
N LEU A 190 -6.13 -5.81 8.57
CA LEU A 190 -5.22 -6.12 9.66
C LEU A 190 -5.47 -7.55 10.14
N ASN A 191 -4.42 -8.36 10.14
CA ASN A 191 -4.46 -9.70 10.70
C ASN A 191 -4.59 -9.59 12.22
N LYS A 192 -5.71 -10.11 12.76
CA LYS A 192 -6.01 -10.07 14.20
C LYS A 192 -5.14 -11.03 15.01
N ASN A 193 -4.60 -12.07 14.37
CA ASN A 193 -3.81 -13.12 15.01
C ASN A 193 -2.50 -13.35 14.24
N PRO A 194 -1.56 -12.39 14.25
CA PRO A 194 -0.29 -12.56 13.57
C PRO A 194 0.51 -13.70 14.23
N VAL A 195 1.20 -14.50 13.41
CA VAL A 195 2.04 -15.62 13.87
C VAL A 195 3.20 -15.19 14.79
N ILE A 196 3.54 -13.90 14.77
CA ILE A 196 4.52 -13.26 15.63
C ILE A 196 4.20 -11.77 15.81
N GLU A 197 4.55 -11.21 16.97
CA GLU A 197 4.57 -9.76 17.14
C GLU A 197 5.71 -9.13 16.31
N VAL A 198 5.37 -8.21 15.42
CA VAL A 198 6.34 -7.50 14.58
C VAL A 198 7.01 -6.37 15.38
N THR A 199 8.11 -6.70 16.05
CA THR A 199 8.97 -5.75 16.75
C THR A 199 10.01 -5.13 15.81
N LYS A 200 10.68 -4.04 16.23
CA LYS A 200 11.81 -3.47 15.48
C LYS A 200 12.99 -4.43 15.32
N LYS A 201 13.19 -5.35 16.28
CA LYS A 201 14.19 -6.41 16.17
C LYS A 201 13.82 -7.39 15.06
N PHE A 202 12.55 -7.79 14.97
CA PHE A 202 12.08 -8.67 13.90
C PHE A 202 12.15 -8.00 12.52
N GLU A 203 11.75 -6.72 12.41
CA GLU A 203 11.89 -5.95 11.16
C GLU A 203 13.35 -5.91 10.68
N ARG A 204 14.31 -5.70 11.59
CA ARG A 204 15.75 -5.74 11.28
C ARG A 204 16.20 -7.13 10.83
N PHE A 205 15.77 -8.18 11.54
CA PHE A 205 16.06 -9.56 11.15
C PHE A 205 15.54 -9.89 9.75
N LEU A 206 14.32 -9.46 9.39
CA LEU A 206 13.80 -9.65 8.03
C LEU A 206 14.67 -8.95 6.97
N GLN A 207 15.27 -7.81 7.28
CA GLN A 207 16.23 -7.16 6.37
C GLN A 207 17.52 -7.97 6.26
N ASP A 208 18.03 -8.48 7.37
CA ASP A 208 19.28 -9.23 7.42
C ASP A 208 19.18 -10.57 6.67
N ILE A 209 18.10 -11.35 6.88
CA ILE A 209 17.92 -12.65 6.22
C ILE A 209 17.78 -12.50 4.69
N PHE A 210 17.33 -11.34 4.19
CA PHE A 210 17.22 -11.01 2.75
C PHE A 210 18.36 -10.13 2.22
N ARG A 211 19.40 -9.82 3.01
CA ARG A 211 20.49 -8.86 2.68
C ARG A 211 21.17 -9.18 1.35
N PHE A 212 21.52 -10.44 1.15
CA PHE A 212 22.17 -10.99 -0.04
C PHE A 212 21.30 -12.05 -0.69
N ARG A 213 20.36 -11.59 -1.51
CA ARG A 213 19.35 -12.42 -2.17
C ARG A 213 19.86 -13.69 -2.87
N ARG A 214 21.02 -13.62 -3.54
CA ARG A 214 21.60 -14.75 -4.28
C ARG A 214 22.46 -15.70 -3.43
N LYS A 215 22.64 -15.39 -2.13
CA LYS A 215 23.48 -16.16 -1.20
C LYS A 215 22.61 -17.01 -0.27
N MET A 216 23.21 -18.09 0.24
CA MET A 216 22.60 -18.98 1.23
C MET A 216 22.39 -18.27 2.58
N LEU A 217 21.52 -18.81 3.43
CA LEU A 217 21.17 -18.24 4.74
C LEU A 217 22.39 -18.04 5.64
N LYS A 218 23.34 -18.98 5.67
CA LYS A 218 24.59 -18.82 6.46
C LYS A 218 25.37 -17.54 6.14
N ASN A 219 25.29 -17.05 4.91
CA ASN A 219 25.96 -15.81 4.49
C ASN A 219 25.13 -14.55 4.76
N ASN A 220 23.86 -14.71 5.13
CA ASN A 220 22.98 -13.61 5.52
C ASN A 220 22.90 -13.49 7.05
N LEU A 221 22.99 -14.61 7.76
CA LEU A 221 22.82 -14.71 9.20
C LEU A 221 24.15 -14.76 9.97
N PHE A 222 25.27 -14.38 9.35
CA PHE A 222 26.60 -14.43 9.99
C PHE A 222 26.74 -13.53 11.24
N ASP A 223 25.90 -12.51 11.36
CA ASP A 223 25.83 -11.62 12.53
C ASP A 223 25.05 -12.24 13.71
N TYR A 224 24.47 -13.43 13.53
CA TYR A 224 23.61 -14.10 14.50
C TYR A 224 24.30 -15.34 15.09
N ASN A 225 23.98 -15.66 16.35
CA ASN A 225 24.50 -16.84 17.04
C ASN A 225 23.75 -18.10 16.57
N ILE A 226 24.31 -18.81 15.60
CA ILE A 226 23.73 -20.00 15.01
C ILE A 226 24.34 -21.24 15.67
N LYS A 227 23.65 -21.82 16.66
CA LYS A 227 24.05 -23.10 17.28
C LYS A 227 23.21 -24.23 16.73
N ASP A 228 21.96 -24.30 17.16
CA ASP A 228 21.02 -25.37 16.82
C ASP A 228 19.84 -24.80 16.04
N ILE A 229 20.01 -24.68 14.72
CA ILE A 229 18.93 -24.26 13.82
C ILE A 229 18.31 -25.49 13.17
N SER A 230 16.98 -25.58 13.24
CA SER A 230 16.20 -26.69 12.69
C SER A 230 16.10 -26.69 11.16
N ILE A 231 16.34 -25.54 10.54
CA ILE A 231 16.23 -25.32 9.09
C ILE A 231 17.61 -25.27 8.43
N SER A 232 17.77 -26.00 7.32
CA SER A 232 19.04 -26.02 6.57
C SER A 232 19.49 -24.62 6.12
N LEU A 233 20.71 -24.25 6.53
CA LEU A 233 21.34 -22.96 6.21
C LEU A 233 21.88 -22.84 4.78
N ASP A 234 21.86 -23.93 4.01
CA ASP A 234 22.22 -23.94 2.59
C ASP A 234 21.07 -23.51 1.68
N ARG A 235 19.88 -23.29 2.26
CA ARG A 235 18.75 -22.67 1.56
C ARG A 235 18.98 -21.18 1.32
N ARG A 236 18.20 -20.59 0.43
CA ARG A 236 18.09 -19.13 0.25
C ARG A 236 16.83 -18.62 0.95
N ALA A 237 16.88 -17.40 1.45
CA ALA A 237 15.73 -16.77 2.11
C ALA A 237 14.46 -16.74 1.23
N GLU A 238 14.63 -16.60 -0.10
CA GLU A 238 13.48 -16.57 -1.00
C GLU A 238 12.70 -17.91 -1.09
N SER A 239 13.28 -19.01 -0.58
CA SER A 239 12.64 -20.33 -0.52
C SER A 239 11.91 -20.60 0.80
N LEU A 240 12.03 -19.72 1.79
CA LEU A 240 11.48 -19.94 3.12
C LEU A 240 10.00 -19.54 3.21
N SER A 241 9.19 -20.37 3.87
CA SER A 241 7.85 -19.97 4.31
C SER A 241 7.90 -18.90 5.41
N ILE A 242 6.76 -18.27 5.70
CA ILE A 242 6.66 -17.31 6.80
C ILE A 242 6.96 -18.00 8.14
N ASP A 243 6.41 -19.20 8.36
CA ASP A 243 6.61 -19.97 9.59
C ASP A 243 8.08 -20.35 9.78
N GLU A 244 8.76 -20.75 8.70
CA GLU A 244 10.19 -21.06 8.74
C GLU A 244 11.03 -19.83 9.10
N VAL A 245 10.71 -18.65 8.57
CA VAL A 245 11.40 -17.40 8.92
C VAL A 245 11.16 -17.03 10.39
N VAL A 246 9.93 -17.21 10.88
CA VAL A 246 9.59 -16.98 12.29
C VAL A 246 10.33 -17.96 13.20
N GLN A 247 10.45 -19.22 12.79
CA GLN A 247 11.18 -20.25 13.53
C GLN A 247 12.67 -19.91 13.60
N ILE A 248 13.32 -19.56 12.49
CA ILE A 248 14.73 -19.13 12.50
C ILE A 248 14.91 -17.93 13.41
N TYR A 249 14.03 -16.92 13.32
CA TYR A 249 14.11 -15.74 14.19
C TYR A 249 14.12 -16.12 15.68
N LYS A 250 13.21 -17.03 16.06
CA LYS A 250 13.10 -17.54 17.43
C LYS A 250 14.37 -18.25 17.87
N GLU A 251 14.95 -19.10 17.03
CA GLU A 251 16.14 -19.89 17.33
C GLU A 251 17.43 -19.05 17.43
N VAL A 252 17.50 -17.90 16.75
CA VAL A 252 18.72 -17.05 16.74
C VAL A 252 18.66 -15.84 17.68
N THR A 253 17.52 -15.60 18.33
CA THR A 253 17.34 -14.44 19.22
C THR A 253 16.88 -14.76 20.64
N MET A 254 16.49 -16.01 20.91
CA MET A 254 16.30 -16.56 22.26
C MET A 254 17.52 -17.34 22.68
#